data_AF-A0A1I0SJM2-F1
#
_entry.id   AF-A0A1I0SJM2-F1
#
_cell.length_a   1.000
_cell.length_b   1.000
_cell.length_c   1.000
_cell.angle_alpha   90.00
_cell.angle_beta   90.00
_cell.angle_gamma   90.00
#
_symmetry.space_group_name_H-M   'P 1'
#
loop_
_entity.id
_entity.type
_entity.pdbx_description
1 polymer ?
#
loop_
_entity_poly.entity_id
_entity_poly.type
_entity_poly.pdbx_seq_one_letter_code
_entity_poly.pdbx_strand_id
1 'polypeptide(L)'
;MKNKASVNNLISVMKVLTWIVFVGLCIKTGSLIISFTISITESHLAAKDLYKGLDLSPLLDHSPSQYVMLMLLLILSWAAKAFLFFIAIKIFLKINLEHPFSDKMAALIINLSYVSLVIGILTIMAGAYSNDLVTDGVIFPNLSPYLAGGNEFLFLAGILFIISLVFKRGIEIQAENDLTV
;
A
#
# COMPACT_ATOMS: atom_id res chain seq x y z
N MET A 1 15.16 6.83 33.30
CA MET A 1 14.96 5.39 32.98
C MET A 1 13.52 5.01 32.63
N LYS A 2 12.47 5.50 33.33
CA LYS A 2 11.06 5.15 33.05
C LYS A 2 10.60 5.41 31.59
N ASN A 3 11.18 6.41 30.91
CA ASN A 3 10.81 6.81 29.55
C ASN A 3 11.35 5.87 28.45
N LYS A 4 12.58 5.34 28.58
CA LYS A 4 13.21 4.46 27.55
C LYS A 4 12.48 3.11 27.45
N ALA A 5 12.06 2.55 28.59
CA ALA A 5 11.26 1.32 28.64
C ALA A 5 9.86 1.51 28.01
N SER A 6 9.22 2.66 28.23
CA SER A 6 7.91 2.97 27.63
C SER A 6 7.98 3.12 26.11
N VAL A 7 9.03 3.77 25.58
CA VAL A 7 9.23 3.94 24.13
C VAL A 7 9.51 2.60 23.45
N ASN A 8 10.35 1.74 24.05
CA ASN A 8 10.63 0.41 23.51
C ASN A 8 9.37 -0.47 23.47
N ASN A 9 8.52 -0.38 24.49
CA ASN A 9 7.23 -1.08 24.52
C ASN A 9 6.31 -0.57 23.40
N LEU A 10 6.24 0.75 23.17
CA LEU A 10 5.46 1.33 22.08
C LEU A 10 5.91 0.83 20.71
N ILE A 11 7.23 0.80 20.47
CA ILE A 11 7.81 0.30 19.21
C ILE A 11 7.44 -1.18 19.00
N SER A 12 7.50 -1.99 20.06
CA SER A 12 7.12 -3.39 20.00
C SER A 12 5.63 -3.57 19.64
N VAL A 13 4.75 -2.79 20.26
CA VAL A 13 3.31 -2.79 19.93
C VAL A 13 3.08 -2.39 18.48
N MET A 14 3.69 -1.30 18.02
CA MET A 14 3.57 -0.84 16.64
C MET A 14 4.11 -1.85 15.62
N LYS A 15 5.20 -2.56 15.96
CA LYS A 15 5.74 -3.65 15.15
C LYS A 15 4.72 -4.78 15.00
N VAL A 16 4.09 -5.21 16.09
CA VAL A 16 3.06 -6.27 16.06
C VAL A 16 1.86 -5.84 15.22
N LEU A 17 1.36 -4.61 15.42
CA LEU A 17 0.25 -4.08 14.63
C LEU A 17 0.58 -4.02 13.13
N THR A 18 1.80 -3.60 12.78
CA THR A 18 2.25 -3.53 11.39
C THR A 18 2.29 -4.92 10.74
N TRP A 19 2.74 -5.95 11.47
CA TRP A 19 2.72 -7.34 11.01
C TRP A 19 1.31 -7.87 10.79
N ILE A 20 0.39 -7.59 11.71
CA ILE A 20 -1.03 -8.00 11.58
C ILE A 20 -1.64 -7.40 10.31
N VAL A 21 -1.43 -6.10 10.07
CA VAL A 21 -1.94 -5.42 8.88
C VAL A 21 -1.28 -5.97 7.61
N PHE A 22 0.03 -6.21 7.61
CA PHE A 22 0.76 -6.80 6.49
C PHE A 22 0.19 -8.16 6.08
N VAL A 23 0.04 -9.09 7.04
CA VAL A 23 -0.53 -10.42 6.78
C VAL A 23 -1.95 -10.31 6.24
N GLY A 24 -2.77 -9.44 6.83
CA GLY A 24 -4.14 -9.19 6.35
C GLY A 24 -4.17 -8.68 4.91
N LEU A 25 -3.24 -7.79 4.52
CA LEU A 25 -3.13 -7.31 3.14
C LEU A 25 -2.66 -8.42 2.19
N CYS A 26 -1.69 -9.24 2.58
CA CYS A 26 -1.23 -10.37 1.77
C CYS A 26 -2.35 -11.39 1.49
N ILE A 27 -3.15 -11.74 2.51
CA ILE A 27 -4.29 -12.65 2.34
C ILE A 27 -5.30 -12.07 1.33
N LYS A 28 -5.61 -10.76 1.44
CA LYS A 28 -6.52 -10.08 0.51
C LYS A 28 -5.99 -10.08 -0.92
N THR A 29 -4.75 -9.66 -1.11
CA THR A 29 -4.11 -9.65 -2.43
C THR A 29 -4.06 -11.06 -3.02
N GLY A 30 -3.70 -12.07 -2.21
CA GLY A 30 -3.69 -13.48 -2.63
C GLY A 30 -5.06 -13.96 -3.07
N SER A 31 -6.12 -13.65 -2.32
CA SER A 31 -7.49 -14.01 -2.71
C SER A 31 -7.90 -13.38 -4.05
N LEU A 32 -7.58 -12.10 -4.28
CA LEU A 32 -7.87 -11.43 -5.55
C LEU A 32 -7.12 -12.06 -6.73
N ILE A 33 -5.85 -12.41 -6.55
CA ILE A 33 -5.03 -13.05 -7.60
C ILE A 33 -5.59 -14.43 -7.96
N ILE A 34 -5.94 -15.24 -6.96
CA ILE A 34 -6.49 -16.57 -7.18
C ILE A 34 -7.84 -16.47 -7.89
N SER A 35 -8.76 -15.64 -7.39
CA SER A 35 -10.07 -15.47 -8.01
C SER A 35 -9.98 -14.90 -9.43
N PHE A 36 -9.06 -13.96 -9.67
CA PHE A 36 -8.77 -13.46 -11.02
C PHE A 36 -8.29 -14.57 -11.95
N THR A 37 -7.34 -15.39 -11.49
CA THR A 37 -6.76 -16.48 -12.28
C THR A 37 -7.84 -17.50 -12.67
N ILE A 38 -8.67 -17.93 -11.71
CA ILE A 38 -9.77 -18.88 -11.97
C ILE A 38 -10.82 -18.27 -12.91
N SER A 39 -11.09 -16.98 -12.75
CA SER A 39 -12.06 -16.25 -13.57
C SER A 39 -11.67 -16.17 -15.04
N ILE A 40 -10.38 -16.12 -15.37
CA ILE A 40 -9.91 -16.06 -16.76
C ILE A 40 -9.71 -17.45 -17.39
N THR A 41 -9.46 -18.49 -16.58
CA THR A 41 -9.13 -19.83 -17.12
C THR A 41 -10.34 -20.73 -17.30
N GLU A 42 -11.30 -20.73 -16.37
CA GLU A 42 -12.33 -21.80 -16.35
C GLU A 42 -13.75 -21.38 -15.98
N SER A 43 -13.97 -20.36 -15.13
CA SER A 43 -15.34 -20.13 -14.62
C SER A 43 -15.71 -18.64 -14.50
N HIS A 44 -16.79 -18.27 -15.17
CA HIS A 44 -17.51 -17.00 -14.92
C HIS A 44 -18.01 -16.92 -13.46
N LEU A 45 -18.15 -18.05 -12.77
CA LEU A 45 -18.56 -18.15 -11.37
C LEU A 45 -17.56 -17.49 -10.41
N ALA A 46 -16.26 -17.54 -10.69
CA ALA A 46 -15.25 -16.90 -9.84
C ALA A 46 -15.26 -15.36 -9.92
N ALA A 47 -15.80 -14.79 -11.00
CA ALA A 47 -16.02 -13.35 -11.10
C ALA A 47 -17.22 -12.88 -10.24
N LYS A 48 -18.11 -13.80 -9.84
CA LYS A 48 -19.33 -13.51 -9.10
C LYS A 48 -19.12 -13.32 -7.59
N ASP A 49 -18.10 -13.95 -7.03
CA ASP A 49 -17.70 -13.79 -5.64
C ASP A 49 -16.17 -13.73 -5.55
N LEU A 50 -15.62 -12.56 -5.90
CA LEU A 50 -14.18 -12.32 -5.82
C LEU A 50 -13.73 -12.23 -4.36
N TYR A 51 -13.65 -11.02 -3.81
CA TYR A 51 -13.29 -10.76 -2.42
C TYR A 51 -14.43 -9.99 -1.76
N LYS A 52 -14.94 -10.51 -0.63
CA LYS A 52 -16.08 -9.93 0.12
C LYS A 52 -17.34 -9.72 -0.74
N GLY A 53 -17.69 -10.64 -1.65
CA GLY A 53 -18.90 -10.50 -2.46
C GLY A 53 -18.80 -9.45 -3.57
N LEU A 54 -17.58 -9.10 -4.00
CA LEU A 54 -17.41 -8.28 -5.19
C LEU A 54 -17.76 -9.11 -6.43
N ASP A 55 -18.92 -8.81 -7.00
CA ASP A 55 -19.42 -9.43 -8.23
C ASP A 55 -19.05 -8.59 -9.45
N LEU A 56 -18.04 -9.01 -10.20
CA LEU A 56 -17.64 -8.43 -11.48
C LEU A 56 -18.01 -9.34 -12.66
N SER A 57 -18.85 -10.35 -12.46
CA SER A 57 -19.31 -11.21 -13.56
C SER A 57 -20.03 -10.43 -14.67
N PRO A 58 -20.85 -9.39 -14.39
CA PRO A 58 -21.47 -8.59 -15.44
C PRO A 58 -20.46 -7.86 -16.33
N LEU A 59 -19.33 -7.42 -15.75
CA LEU A 59 -18.26 -6.76 -16.49
C LEU A 59 -17.48 -7.76 -17.35
N LEU A 60 -17.25 -8.98 -16.82
CA LEU A 60 -16.62 -10.06 -17.58
C LEU A 60 -17.48 -10.46 -18.79
N ASP A 61 -18.80 -10.55 -18.61
CA ASP A 61 -19.75 -10.90 -19.67
C ASP A 61 -19.87 -9.79 -20.73
N HIS A 62 -19.81 -8.52 -20.31
CA HIS A 62 -19.87 -7.39 -21.22
C HIS A 62 -18.58 -7.21 -22.03
N SER A 63 -17.43 -7.25 -21.36
CA SER A 63 -16.14 -6.90 -21.95
C SER A 63 -14.95 -7.51 -21.17
N PRO A 64 -14.47 -8.70 -21.58
CA PRO A 64 -13.36 -9.38 -20.90
C PRO A 64 -12.09 -8.52 -20.78
N SER A 65 -11.83 -7.66 -21.77
CA SER A 65 -10.68 -6.75 -21.75
C SER A 65 -10.79 -5.69 -20.65
N GLN A 66 -11.97 -5.11 -20.44
CA GLN A 66 -12.18 -4.09 -19.40
C GLN A 66 -12.16 -4.73 -18.01
N TYR A 67 -12.71 -5.94 -17.88
CA TYR A 67 -12.60 -6.74 -16.66
C TYR A 67 -11.13 -6.99 -16.28
N VAL A 68 -10.30 -7.46 -17.22
CA VAL A 68 -8.87 -7.71 -16.97
C VAL A 68 -8.16 -6.42 -16.54
N MET A 69 -8.43 -5.29 -17.21
CA MET A 69 -7.82 -4.01 -16.86
C MET A 69 -8.18 -3.56 -15.44
N LEU A 70 -9.46 -3.64 -15.07
CA LEU A 70 -9.93 -3.28 -13.74
C LEU A 70 -9.33 -4.20 -12.65
N MET A 71 -9.30 -5.51 -12.91
CA MET A 71 -8.74 -6.48 -11.97
C MET A 71 -7.23 -6.28 -11.75
N LEU A 72 -6.48 -5.97 -12.81
CA LEU A 72 -5.06 -5.65 -12.69
C LEU A 72 -4.85 -4.38 -11.85
N LEU A 73 -5.65 -3.34 -12.05
CA LEU A 73 -5.59 -2.12 -11.24
C LEU A 73 -5.89 -2.39 -9.76
N LEU A 74 -6.91 -3.21 -9.48
CA LEU A 74 -7.26 -3.64 -8.12
C LEU A 74 -6.11 -4.42 -7.47
N ILE A 75 -5.63 -5.48 -8.13
CA ILE A 75 -4.55 -6.33 -7.62
C ILE A 75 -3.29 -5.50 -7.36
N LEU A 76 -2.91 -4.64 -8.30
CA LEU A 76 -1.72 -3.81 -8.17
C LEU A 76 -1.86 -2.80 -7.01
N SER A 77 -3.04 -2.21 -6.82
CA SER A 77 -3.32 -1.31 -5.71
C SER A 77 -3.18 -2.02 -4.35
N TRP A 78 -3.75 -3.22 -4.21
CA TRP A 78 -3.65 -4.01 -2.97
C TRP A 78 -2.24 -4.57 -2.74
N ALA A 79 -1.56 -5.01 -3.79
CA ALA A 79 -0.17 -5.46 -3.73
C ALA A 79 0.77 -4.32 -3.29
N ALA A 80 0.59 -3.11 -3.84
CA ALA A 80 1.36 -1.94 -3.44
C ALA A 80 1.14 -1.58 -1.97
N LYS A 81 -0.11 -1.66 -1.46
CA LYS A 81 -0.42 -1.50 -0.04
C LYS A 81 0.31 -2.54 0.83
N ALA A 82 0.31 -3.82 0.42
CA ALA A 82 1.05 -4.87 1.13
C ALA A 82 2.57 -4.58 1.13
N PHE A 83 3.11 -4.14 0.00
CA PHE A 83 4.53 -3.79 -0.12
C PHE A 83 4.92 -2.58 0.75
N LEU A 84 4.05 -1.57 0.88
CA LEU A 84 4.25 -0.46 1.82
C LEU A 84 4.44 -0.96 3.25
N PHE A 85 3.56 -1.87 3.71
CA PHE A 85 3.66 -2.44 5.05
C PHE A 85 4.88 -3.35 5.22
N PHE A 86 5.35 -4.02 4.16
CA PHE A 86 6.63 -4.72 4.19
C PHE A 86 7.82 -3.78 4.41
N ILE A 87 7.82 -2.61 3.78
CA ILE A 87 8.84 -1.58 4.03
C ILE A 87 8.72 -1.06 5.48
N ALA A 88 7.50 -0.84 5.98
CA ALA A 88 7.29 -0.45 7.38
C ALA A 88 7.84 -1.48 8.37
N ILE A 89 7.67 -2.79 8.12
CA ILE A 89 8.30 -3.86 8.90
C ILE A 89 9.83 -3.71 8.89
N LYS A 90 10.44 -3.44 7.73
CA LYS A 90 11.90 -3.22 7.63
C LYS A 90 12.37 -2.03 8.48
N ILE A 91 11.57 -0.98 8.62
CA ILE A 91 11.87 0.14 9.52
C ILE A 91 11.94 -0.36 10.96
N PHE A 92 10.90 -1.07 11.44
CA PHE A 92 10.88 -1.60 12.80
C PHE A 92 11.98 -2.64 13.09
N LEU A 93 12.49 -3.32 12.06
CA LEU A 93 13.63 -4.24 12.21
C LEU A 93 14.99 -3.54 12.25
N LYS A 94 15.10 -2.35 11.64
CA LYS A 94 16.36 -1.60 11.52
C LYS A 94 16.45 -0.37 12.41
N ILE A 95 15.37 -0.01 13.11
CA ILE A 95 15.35 1.18 13.95
C ILE A 95 16.37 1.04 15.09
N ASN A 96 17.29 2.01 15.14
CA ASN A 96 18.20 2.19 16.26
C ASN A 96 17.95 3.58 16.83
N LEU A 97 17.37 3.66 18.03
CA LEU A 97 17.05 4.94 18.66
C LEU A 97 18.29 5.69 19.17
N GLU A 98 19.44 5.02 19.27
CA GLU A 98 20.69 5.67 19.67
C GLU A 98 21.34 6.39 18.48
N HIS A 99 21.18 5.85 17.27
CA HIS A 99 21.61 6.45 16.01
C HIS A 99 20.46 6.44 14.98
N PRO A 100 19.44 7.30 15.14
CA PRO A 100 18.22 7.25 14.33
C PRO A 100 18.44 7.70 12.88
N PHE A 101 19.43 8.56 12.65
CA PHE A 101 19.77 9.10 11.33
C PHE A 101 20.83 8.20 10.68
N SER A 102 20.39 7.39 9.72
CA SER A 102 21.28 6.56 8.90
C SER A 102 20.79 6.51 7.47
N ASP A 103 21.70 6.36 6.51
CA ASP A 103 21.34 6.25 5.09
C ASP A 103 20.33 5.12 4.84
N LYS A 104 20.48 4.01 5.58
CA LYS A 104 19.56 2.87 5.51
C LYS A 104 18.14 3.26 5.93
N MET A 105 17.99 4.11 6.96
CA MET A 105 16.68 4.56 7.43
C MET A 105 16.09 5.60 6.47
N ALA A 106 16.89 6.57 6.02
CA ALA A 106 16.47 7.56 5.03
C ALA A 106 15.98 6.90 3.73
N ALA A 107 16.70 5.87 3.26
CA ALA A 107 16.32 5.07 2.10
C ALA A 107 14.98 4.32 2.29
N LEU A 108 14.67 3.83 3.49
CA LEU A 108 13.38 3.20 3.75
C LEU A 108 12.23 4.23 3.78
N ILE A 109 12.45 5.42 4.34
CA ILE A 109 11.44 6.47 4.43
C ILE A 109 11.10 7.02 3.02
N ILE A 110 12.12 7.29 2.19
CA ILE A 110 11.87 7.74 0.80
C ILE A 110 11.16 6.64 -0.02
N ASN A 111 11.48 5.37 0.19
CA ASN A 111 10.77 4.28 -0.45
C ASN A 111 9.30 4.19 -0.01
N LEU A 112 9.00 4.43 1.29
CA LEU A 112 7.61 4.54 1.73
C LEU A 112 6.88 5.69 1.03
N SER A 113 7.55 6.83 0.84
CA SER A 113 7.00 7.97 0.10
C SER A 113 6.64 7.58 -1.33
N TYR A 114 7.57 6.99 -2.08
CA TYR A 114 7.33 6.59 -3.46
C TYR A 114 6.24 5.53 -3.59
N VAL A 115 6.22 4.52 -2.71
CA VAL A 115 5.16 3.51 -2.73
C VAL A 115 3.80 4.12 -2.37
N SER A 116 3.74 5.04 -1.40
CA SER A 116 2.49 5.76 -1.07
C SER A 116 1.98 6.55 -2.26
N LEU A 117 2.87 7.22 -3.00
CA LEU A 117 2.51 7.95 -4.22
C LEU A 117 1.93 7.02 -5.28
N VAL A 118 2.57 5.88 -5.53
CA VAL A 118 2.08 4.86 -6.46
C VAL A 118 0.71 4.35 -6.05
N ILE A 119 0.49 4.05 -4.76
CA ILE A 119 -0.84 3.62 -4.26
C ILE A 119 -1.89 4.69 -4.53
N GLY A 120 -1.58 5.96 -4.25
CA GLY A 120 -2.49 7.07 -4.47
C GLY A 120 -2.91 7.19 -5.94
N ILE A 121 -1.94 7.19 -6.85
CA ILE A 121 -2.17 7.26 -8.30
C ILE A 121 -3.00 6.06 -8.78
N LEU A 122 -2.59 4.84 -8.43
CA LEU A 122 -3.31 3.62 -8.85
C LEU A 122 -4.76 3.61 -8.36
N THR A 123 -4.98 4.04 -7.12
CA THR A 123 -6.32 4.08 -6.53
C THR A 123 -7.21 5.10 -7.22
N ILE A 124 -6.69 6.29 -7.53
CA ILE A 124 -7.43 7.32 -8.27
C ILE A 124 -7.71 6.86 -9.71
N MET A 125 -6.72 6.29 -10.40
CA MET A 125 -6.88 5.75 -11.74
C MET A 125 -7.93 4.65 -11.79
N ALA A 126 -7.90 3.72 -10.83
CA ALA A 126 -8.89 2.65 -10.75
C ALA A 126 -10.31 3.18 -10.46
N GLY A 127 -10.43 4.20 -9.61
CA GLY A 127 -11.70 4.87 -9.32
C GLY A 127 -12.26 5.61 -10.54
N ALA A 128 -11.41 6.35 -11.27
CA ALA A 128 -11.79 7.02 -12.50
C ALA A 128 -12.23 6.01 -13.56
N TYR A 129 -11.43 4.95 -13.77
CA TYR A 129 -11.76 3.88 -14.71
C TYR A 129 -13.09 3.19 -14.37
N SER A 130 -13.34 2.92 -13.07
CA SER A 130 -14.62 2.39 -12.62
C SER A 130 -15.79 3.33 -12.94
N ASN A 131 -15.62 4.64 -12.78
CA ASN A 131 -16.69 5.60 -13.06
C ASN A 131 -16.98 5.71 -14.57
N ASP A 132 -15.94 5.63 -15.40
CA ASP A 132 -16.08 5.61 -16.86
C ASP A 132 -16.90 4.39 -17.30
N LEU A 133 -16.62 3.20 -16.76
CA LEU A 133 -17.37 1.98 -17.06
C LEU A 133 -18.86 2.06 -16.66
N VAL A 134 -19.17 2.73 -15.55
CA VAL A 134 -20.57 2.98 -15.14
C VAL A 134 -21.26 3.95 -16.10
N THR A 135 -20.52 4.96 -16.58
CA THR A 135 -21.03 5.95 -17.56
C THR A 135 -21.31 5.30 -18.91
N ASP A 136 -20.53 4.30 -19.30
CA ASP A 136 -20.73 3.48 -20.50
C ASP A 136 -21.91 2.49 -20.40
N GLY A 137 -22.63 2.47 -19.25
CA GLY A 137 -23.84 1.68 -19.03
C GLY A 137 -23.60 0.29 -18.44
N VAL A 138 -22.39 -0.02 -17.98
CA VAL A 138 -22.11 -1.30 -17.30
C VAL A 138 -22.62 -1.24 -15.85
N ILE A 139 -23.54 -2.15 -15.51
CA ILE A 139 -24.08 -2.25 -14.15
C ILE A 139 -23.26 -3.26 -13.35
N PHE A 140 -22.48 -2.77 -12.38
CA PHE A 140 -21.72 -3.60 -11.45
C PHE A 140 -21.66 -2.93 -10.06
N PRO A 141 -21.24 -3.65 -9.00
CA PRO A 141 -21.22 -3.14 -7.64
C PRO A 141 -20.31 -1.91 -7.47
N ASN A 142 -20.63 -1.07 -6.49
CA ASN A 142 -19.80 0.08 -6.16
C ASN A 142 -18.41 -0.39 -5.66
N LEU A 143 -17.35 0.01 -6.36
CA LEU A 143 -15.96 -0.35 -6.06
C LEU A 143 -15.28 0.57 -5.03
N SER A 144 -15.95 1.64 -4.58
CA SER A 144 -15.40 2.58 -3.59
C SER A 144 -14.89 1.89 -2.30
N PRO A 145 -15.55 0.85 -1.75
CA PRO A 145 -15.03 0.13 -0.57
C PRO A 145 -13.69 -0.60 -0.82
N TYR A 146 -13.38 -0.90 -2.08
CA TYR A 146 -12.17 -1.62 -2.51
C TYR A 146 -11.08 -0.66 -2.99
N LEU A 147 -11.47 0.51 -3.50
CA LEU A 147 -10.62 1.54 -4.10
C LEU A 147 -10.59 2.84 -3.29
N ALA A 148 -10.76 2.76 -1.97
CA ALA A 148 -10.64 3.93 -1.10
C ALA A 148 -9.16 4.28 -0.79
N GLY A 149 -8.95 5.55 -0.44
CA GLY A 149 -7.71 6.05 0.14
C GLY A 149 -6.78 6.79 -0.83
N GLY A 150 -7.16 7.01 -2.09
CA GLY A 150 -6.26 7.56 -3.11
C GLY A 150 -5.63 8.90 -2.72
N ASN A 151 -6.46 9.86 -2.29
CA ASN A 151 -6.00 11.18 -1.87
C ASN A 151 -5.18 11.13 -0.57
N GLU A 152 -5.56 10.25 0.35
CA GLU A 152 -4.89 10.02 1.62
C GLU A 152 -3.48 9.46 1.41
N PHE A 153 -3.31 8.54 0.45
CA PHE A 153 -2.00 8.00 0.10
C PHE A 153 -1.11 9.00 -0.64
N LEU A 154 -1.69 9.88 -1.49
CA LEU A 154 -0.94 11.00 -2.07
C LEU A 154 -0.46 11.97 -0.99
N PHE A 155 -1.33 12.31 -0.04
CA PHE A 155 -0.97 13.18 1.07
C PHE A 155 0.11 12.55 1.96
N LEU A 156 -0.03 11.26 2.28
CA LEU A 156 0.97 10.47 3.00
C LEU A 156 2.33 10.48 2.28
N ALA A 157 2.32 10.35 0.95
CA ALA A 157 3.55 10.44 0.15
C ALA A 157 4.25 11.79 0.34
N GLY A 158 3.50 12.89 0.26
CA GLY A 158 4.04 14.23 0.51
C GLY A 158 4.67 14.36 1.90
N ILE A 159 3.98 13.88 2.94
CA ILE A 159 4.50 13.90 4.32
C ILE A 159 5.80 13.09 4.43
N LEU A 160 5.80 11.85 3.94
CA LEU A 160 6.96 10.97 4.01
C LEU A 160 8.15 11.50 3.22
N PHE A 161 7.90 12.16 2.09
CA PHE A 161 8.92 12.84 1.31
C PHE A 161 9.61 13.91 2.15
N ILE A 162 8.83 14.80 2.80
CA ILE A 162 9.40 15.83 3.68
C ILE A 162 10.17 15.21 4.85
N ILE A 163 9.65 14.16 5.49
CA ILE A 163 10.37 13.44 6.55
C ILE A 163 11.69 12.88 6.03
N SER A 164 11.72 12.32 4.82
CA SER A 164 12.97 11.80 4.23
C SER A 164 14.02 12.89 4.02
N LEU A 165 13.60 14.11 3.66
CA LEU A 165 14.50 15.27 3.53
C LEU A 165 15.07 15.68 4.89
N VAL A 166 14.24 15.70 5.93
CA VAL A 166 14.67 15.98 7.32
C VAL A 166 15.71 14.93 7.76
N PHE A 167 15.46 13.65 7.48
CA PHE A 167 16.43 12.58 7.78
C PHE A 167 17.76 12.79 7.04
N LYS A 168 17.72 13.14 5.75
CA LYS A 168 18.92 13.43 4.97
C LYS A 168 19.72 14.59 5.56
N ARG A 169 19.06 15.69 5.93
CA ARG A 169 19.70 16.82 6.60
C ARG A 169 20.27 16.45 7.97
N GLY A 170 19.57 15.61 8.73
CA GLY A 170 20.06 15.09 10.01
C GLY A 170 21.36 14.29 9.87
N ILE A 171 21.47 13.47 8.81
CA ILE A 171 22.68 12.70 8.50
C ILE A 171 23.85 13.65 8.16
N GLU A 172 23.61 14.66 7.32
CA GLU A 172 24.63 15.66 6.95
C GLU A 172 25.18 16.38 8.20
N ILE A 173 24.30 16.83 9.10
CA ILE A 173 24.70 17.51 10.35
C ILE A 173 25.49 16.58 11.29
N GLN A 174 25.12 15.30 11.37
CA GLN A 174 25.86 14.34 12.19
C GLN A 174 27.27 14.11 11.65
N ALA A 175 27.40 13.98 10.32
CA ALA A 175 28.70 13.80 9.67
C ALA A 175 29.62 15.03 9.86
N GLU A 176 29.07 16.25 9.81
CA GLU A 176 29.82 17.47 10.07
C GLU A 176 30.33 17.53 11.52
N ASN A 177 29.48 17.22 12.50
CA ASN A 177 29.88 17.23 13.91
C ASN A 177 30.97 16.19 14.22
N ASP A 178 30.85 14.97 13.69
CA ASP A 178 31.84 13.89 13.90
C ASP A 178 33.23 14.24 13.33
N LEU A 179 33.31 15.15 12.36
CA LEU A 179 34.58 15.64 11.77
C LEU A 179 35.23 16.77 12.57
N THR A 180 34.54 17.35 13.54
CA THR A 180 35.00 18.52 14.32
C THR A 180 35.38 18.22 15.77
N VAL A 181 35.18 16.98 16.24
CA VAL A 181 35.55 16.51 17.58
C VAL A 181 36.95 15.89 17.59
#